data_AF-A0A7J2TRB5-F1
#
_entry.id   AF-A0A7J2TRB5-F1
#
_cell.length_a   1.000
_cell.length_b   1.000
_cell.length_c   1.000
_cell.angle_alpha   90.00
_cell.angle_beta   90.00
_cell.angle_gamma   90.00
#
_symmetry.space_group_name_H-M   'P 1'
#
loop_
_entity.id
_entity.type
_entity.pdbx_description
1 polymer ?
#
loop_
_entity_poly.entity_id
_entity_poly.type
_entity_poly.pdbx_seq_one_letter_code
_entity_poly.pdbx_strand_id
1 'polypeptide(L)' 'MAKCPKCGTVVSSPKKKWTMAGRPDKSGKRMQLEIGLFDCPKCKKPFREVLSKKKV' A
#
# COMPACT_ATOMS: atom_id res chain seq x y z
N MET A 1 5.42 6.31 -5.11
CA MET A 1 6.69 5.55 -5.16
C MET A 1 6.79 4.72 -3.89
N ALA A 2 7.24 3.47 -3.99
CA ALA A 2 7.37 2.54 -2.88
C ALA A 2 8.76 1.91 -2.89
N LYS A 3 9.33 1.67 -1.70
CA LYS A 3 10.65 1.09 -1.55
C LYS A 3 10.52 -0.42 -1.34
N CYS A 4 11.19 -1.22 -2.17
CA CYS A 4 11.19 -2.67 -2.01
C CYS A 4 11.81 -3.03 -0.65
N PRO A 5 11.10 -3.76 0.24
CA PRO A 5 11.61 -4.08 1.58
C PRO A 5 12.80 -5.04 1.56
N LYS A 6 13.02 -5.75 0.44
CA LYS A 6 14.09 -6.74 0.31
C LYS A 6 15.42 -6.15 -0.17
N CYS A 7 15.38 -5.20 -1.11
CA CYS A 7 16.60 -4.70 -1.76
C CYS A 7 16.71 -3.16 -1.79
N GLY A 8 15.72 -2.45 -1.26
CA GLY A 8 15.71 -1.00 -1.20
C GLY A 8 15.45 -0.28 -2.52
N THR A 9 15.26 -1.00 -3.64
CA THR A 9 14.91 -0.38 -4.93
C THR A 9 13.60 0.39 -4.82
N VAL A 10 13.60 1.64 -5.29
CA VAL A 10 12.40 2.47 -5.35
C VAL A 10 11.66 2.18 -6.65
N VAL A 11 10.37 1.83 -6.54
CA VAL A 11 9.48 1.59 -7.68
C VAL A 11 8.45 2.71 -7.71
N SER A 12 8.34 3.41 -8.83
CA SER A 12 7.48 4.59 -8.96
C SER A 12 5.99 4.22 -9.02
N SER A 13 5.64 3.26 -9.88
CA SER A 13 4.27 2.90 -10.21
C SER A 13 3.83 1.55 -9.61
N PRO A 14 2.66 1.49 -8.96
CA PRO A 14 2.07 0.23 -8.56
C PRO A 14 1.47 -0.50 -9.77
N LYS A 15 1.57 -1.83 -9.77
CA LYS A 15 0.87 -2.70 -10.71
C LYS A 15 -0.65 -2.70 -10.49
N LYS A 16 -1.07 -2.67 -9.23
CA LYS A 16 -2.49 -2.56 -8.82
C LYS A 16 -2.61 -1.71 -7.58
N LYS A 17 -3.74 -1.02 -7.46
CA LYS A 17 -4.13 -0.27 -6.26
C LYS A 17 -5.55 -0.61 -5.86
N TRP A 18 -5.80 -0.69 -4.56
CA TRP A 18 -7.14 -0.89 -4.01
C TRP A 18 -7.24 -0.24 -2.63
N THR A 19 -8.48 0.00 -2.19
CA THR A 19 -8.74 0.54 -0.86
C THR A 19 -9.29 -0.51 0.07
N MET A 20 -8.91 -0.45 1.34
CA MET A 20 -9.41 -1.33 2.40
C MET A 20 -9.84 -0.47 3.59
N ALA A 21 -11.10 -0.57 3.99
CA ALA A 21 -11.60 0.06 5.20
C ALA A 21 -11.51 -0.92 6.38
N GLY A 22 -10.86 -0.49 7.46
CA GLY A 22 -10.75 -1.26 8.69
C GLY A 22 -12.01 -1.23 9.55
N ARG A 23 -11.90 -1.79 10.76
CA ARG A 23 -12.96 -1.77 11.77
C ARG A 23 -13.32 -0.32 12.14
N PRO A 24 -14.60 0.01 12.34
CA PRO A 24 -15.01 1.30 12.87
C PRO A 24 -14.41 1.57 14.25
N ASP A 25 -14.05 2.82 14.53
CA ASP A 25 -13.71 3.28 15.87
C ASP A 25 -14.96 3.45 16.75
N LYS A 26 -14.78 3.83 18.02
CA LYS A 26 -15.88 4.05 18.96
C LYS A 26 -16.87 5.15 18.51
N SER A 27 -16.45 6.02 17.59
CA SER A 27 -17.27 7.08 17.01
C SER A 27 -17.87 6.71 15.64
N GLY A 28 -17.73 5.44 15.22
CA GLY A 28 -18.26 4.92 13.95
C GLY A 28 -17.40 5.24 12.72
N LYS A 29 -16.28 5.95 12.87
CA LYS A 29 -15.39 6.32 11.74
C LYS A 29 -14.47 5.15 11.40
N ARG A 30 -14.24 4.92 10.12
CA ARG A 30 -13.39 3.85 9.60
C ARG A 30 -12.06 4.42 9.13
N MET A 31 -11.01 3.64 9.31
CA MET A 31 -9.72 3.94 8.71
C MET A 31 -9.63 3.26 7.34
N GLN A 32 -9.63 4.03 6.27
CA GLN A 32 -9.42 3.55 4.91
C GLN A 32 -7.95 3.66 4.54
N LEU A 33 -7.37 2.54 4.13
CA LEU A 33 -6.02 2.43 3.63
C LEU A 33 -6.08 2.28 2.11
N GLU A 34 -5.26 3.01 1.39
CA GLU A 34 -4.96 2.72 -0.01
C GLU A 34 -3.69 1.90 -0.07
N ILE A 35 -3.77 0.71 -0.67
CA ILE A 35 -2.65 -0.23 -0.77
C ILE A 35 -2.26 -0.35 -2.24
N GLY A 36 -0.97 -0.22 -2.52
CA GLY A 36 -0.38 -0.50 -3.83
C GLY A 36 0.37 -1.83 -3.82
N LEU A 37 0.18 -2.64 -4.86
CA LEU A 37 1.01 -3.80 -5.18
C LEU A 37 2.05 -3.39 -6.22
N PHE A 38 3.33 -3.65 -5.95
CA PHE A 38 4.46 -3.30 -6.79
C PHE A 38 5.23 -4.56 -7.16
N ASP A 39 5.74 -4.62 -8.40
CA ASP A 39 6.71 -5.64 -8.81
C ASP A 39 8.11 -5.03 -8.76
N CYS A 40 9.00 -5.59 -7.94
CA CYS A 40 10.37 -5.09 -7.86
C CYS A 40 11.18 -5.56 -9.08
N PRO A 41 11.77 -4.65 -9.89
CA PRO A 41 12.54 -5.05 -11.08
C PRO A 41 13.83 -5.80 -10.72
N LYS A 42 14.45 -5.48 -9.57
CA LYS A 42 15.69 -6.13 -9.10
C LYS A 42 15.43 -7.51 -8.49
N CYS A 43 14.43 -7.65 -7.62
CA CYS A 43 14.12 -8.91 -6.96
C CYS A 43 13.19 -9.84 -7.76
N LYS A 44 12.49 -9.32 -8.78
CA LYS A 44 11.42 -10.01 -9.52
C LYS A 44 10.35 -10.62 -8.60
N LYS A 45 10.10 -9.97 -7.46
CA LYS A 45 9.09 -10.38 -6.48
C LYS A 45 8.09 -9.25 -6.23
N PRO A 46 6.79 -9.57 -6.06
CA PRO A 46 5.79 -8.60 -5.70
C PRO A 46 5.93 -8.19 -4.23
N PHE A 47 5.59 -6.94 -3.91
CA PHE A 47 5.46 -6.43 -2.54
C PHE A 47 4.32 -5.42 -2.45
N ARG A 48 3.79 -5.22 -1.24
CA ARG A 48 2.69 -4.28 -0.98
C ARG A 48 3.19 -3.12 -0.14
N GLU A 49 2.67 -1.93 -0.40
CA GLU A 49 2.97 -0.71 0.35
C GLU A 49 1.67 0.07 0.60
N VAL A 50 1.57 0.71 1.76
CA VAL A 50 0.44 1.61 2.05
C VAL A 50 0.74 2.97 1.45
N LEU A 51 -0.08 3.40 0.49
CA LEU A 51 0.08 4.66 -0.24
C LEU A 51 -0.56 5.83 0.50
N SER A 52 -1.72 5.60 1.11
CA SER A 52 -2.44 6.63 1.84
C SER A 52 -3.27 6.03 2.97
N LYS A 53 -3.54 6.86 3.99
CA LYS A 53 -4.40 6.53 5.13
C LYS A 53 -5.37 7.68 5.33
N LYS A 54 -6.68 7.41 5.28
CA LYS A 54 -7.73 8.41 5.47
C LYS A 54 -8.77 7.92 6.47
N LYS A 55 -9.26 8.80 7.34
CA LYS A 55 -10.47 8.52 8.14
C LYS A 55 -11.71 8.86 7.30
N VAL A 56 -12.65 7.94 7.23
CA VAL A 56 -13.94 8.05 6.54
C VAL A 56 -15.07 7.74 7.50
#